data_AF-A0A919K7D4-F1
#
_entry.id   AF-A0A919K7D4-F1
#
_cell.length_a   1.000
_cell.length_b   1.000
_cell.length_c   1.000
_cell.angle_alpha   90.00
_cell.angle_beta   90.00
_cell.angle_gamma   90.00
#
_symmetry.space_group_name_H-M   'P 1'
#
loop_
_entity.id
_entity.type
_entity.pdbx_description
1 polymer ?
#
loop_
_entity_poly.entity_id
_entity_poly.type
_entity_poly.pdbx_seq_one_letter_code
_entity_poly.pdbx_strand_id
1 'polypeptide(L)'
;MPEVFSRPDPAGERAARTYQALTHLAARHAETPRLRSRQVHPGMAAPHEVLRLVAGLSGGSIVAAAGEPPVDDDDLVAALTLVPSVRADLDALELQLLEAARRAGMTWQDIAYSLGLNTPQAARQRYERLLSRDAVPAPDPARPAR
;
A
#
# COMPACT_ATOMS: atom_id res chain seq x y z
N MET A 1 -0.48 -5.33 43.39
CA MET A 1 0.92 -5.38 42.91
C MET A 1 0.86 -5.10 41.42
N PRO A 2 1.30 -3.93 40.93
CA PRO A 2 1.36 -3.71 39.48
C PRO A 2 2.36 -4.70 38.90
N GLU A 3 1.99 -5.41 37.83
CA GLU A 3 2.90 -6.31 37.12
C GLU A 3 4.12 -5.50 36.62
N VAL A 4 5.27 -5.75 37.24
CA VAL A 4 6.52 -5.00 36.99
C VAL A 4 7.11 -5.33 35.60
N PHE A 5 6.65 -6.41 34.96
CA PHE A 5 7.16 -6.85 33.66
C PHE A 5 6.03 -7.31 32.75
N SER A 6 5.39 -6.37 32.06
CA SER A 6 4.51 -6.71 30.94
C SER A 6 5.34 -7.28 29.79
N ARG A 7 4.88 -8.39 29.21
CA ARG A 7 5.50 -8.97 28.02
C ARG A 7 5.46 -7.94 26.87
N PRO A 8 6.55 -7.73 26.12
CA PRO A 8 6.49 -6.91 24.92
C PRO A 8 5.39 -7.42 23.98
N ASP A 9 4.58 -6.51 23.45
CA ASP A 9 3.58 -6.78 22.41
C ASP A 9 3.97 -6.09 21.10
N PRO A 10 4.87 -6.72 20.30
CA PRO A 10 5.30 -6.15 19.03
C PRO A 10 4.15 -5.98 18.02
N ALA A 11 3.06 -6.75 18.15
CA ALA A 11 1.92 -6.65 17.23
C ALA A 11 1.10 -5.39 17.54
N GLY A 12 0.78 -5.15 18.82
CA GLY A 12 0.14 -3.92 19.29
C GLY A 12 0.97 -2.68 18.97
N GLU A 13 2.29 -2.71 19.20
CA GLU A 13 3.18 -1.59 18.86
C GLU A 13 3.20 -1.28 17.36
N ARG A 14 3.19 -2.31 16.50
CA ARG A 14 3.07 -2.13 15.04
C ARG A 14 1.73 -1.51 14.67
N ALA A 15 0.63 -2.01 15.22
CA ALA A 15 -0.71 -1.48 14.94
C ALA A 15 -0.83 -0.01 15.38
N ALA A 16 -0.30 0.34 16.55
CA ALA A 16 -0.29 1.71 17.06
C ALA A 16 0.51 2.65 16.15
N ARG A 17 1.70 2.25 15.68
CA ARG A 17 2.49 3.05 14.74
C ARG A 17 1.78 3.24 13.40
N THR A 18 1.15 2.19 12.87
CA THR A 18 0.35 2.29 11.64
C THR A 18 -0.80 3.28 11.80
N TYR A 19 -1.55 3.20 12.90
CA TYR A 19 -2.63 4.14 13.20
C TYR A 19 -2.10 5.57 13.31
N GLN A 20 -1.05 5.81 14.09
CA GLN A 20 -0.45 7.14 14.25
C GLN A 20 0.03 7.73 12.91
N ALA A 21 0.67 6.92 12.07
CA ALA A 21 1.11 7.35 10.74
C ALA A 21 -0.08 7.76 9.86
N LEU A 22 -1.14 6.95 9.84
CA LEU A 22 -2.36 7.25 9.09
C LEU A 22 -3.00 8.54 9.59
N THR A 23 -3.20 8.67 10.90
CA THR A 23 -3.85 9.86 11.48
C THR A 23 -3.04 11.13 11.22
N HIS A 24 -1.71 11.04 11.32
CA HIS A 24 -0.80 12.16 11.03
C HIS A 24 -0.90 12.61 9.56
N LEU A 25 -0.80 11.67 8.61
CA LEU A 25 -0.89 11.99 7.19
C LEU A 25 -2.29 12.45 6.80
N ALA A 26 -3.33 11.84 7.35
CA ALA A 26 -4.71 12.21 7.09
C ALA A 26 -4.98 13.65 7.53
N ALA A 27 -4.62 14.01 8.77
CA ALA A 27 -4.79 15.37 9.28
C ALA A 27 -4.07 16.41 8.42
N ARG A 28 -2.90 16.09 7.85
CA ARG A 28 -2.11 17.05 7.05
C ARG A 28 -2.50 17.14 5.58
N HIS A 29 -2.93 16.02 4.98
CA HIS A 29 -3.01 15.91 3.53
C HIS A 29 -4.36 15.41 3.00
N ALA A 30 -5.23 14.88 3.87
CA ALA A 30 -6.47 14.21 3.49
C ALA A 30 -7.66 14.49 4.45
N GLU A 31 -7.59 15.55 5.25
CA GLU A 31 -8.60 15.86 6.28
C GLU A 31 -9.99 16.10 5.66
N THR A 32 -10.04 16.79 4.52
CA THR A 32 -11.30 17.15 3.86
C THR A 32 -11.51 16.36 2.56
N PRO A 33 -12.77 16.16 2.12
CA PRO A 33 -13.06 15.55 0.81
C PRO A 33 -12.32 16.24 -0.34
N ARG A 34 -12.21 17.57 -0.31
CA ARG A 34 -11.47 18.36 -1.31
C ARG A 34 -9.98 18.07 -1.32
N LEU A 35 -9.36 17.87 -0.15
CA LEU A 35 -7.95 17.51 -0.07
C LEU A 35 -7.71 16.07 -0.58
N ARG A 36 -8.64 15.15 -0.28
CA ARG A 36 -8.62 13.76 -0.76
C ARG A 36 -8.84 13.65 -2.26
N SER A 37 -9.74 14.42 -2.83
CA SER A 37 -10.07 14.37 -4.27
C SER A 37 -8.93 14.86 -5.18
N ARG A 38 -7.77 15.26 -4.63
CA ARG A 38 -6.56 15.53 -5.42
C ARG A 38 -5.85 14.25 -5.87
N GLN A 39 -6.09 13.13 -5.19
CA GLN A 39 -5.40 11.86 -5.44
C GLN A 39 -6.09 10.98 -6.50
N VAL A 40 -7.36 11.24 -6.79
CA VAL A 40 -8.18 10.51 -7.76
C VAL A 40 -9.14 11.45 -8.47
N HIS A 41 -9.61 11.06 -9.65
CA HIS A 41 -10.75 11.72 -10.26
C HIS A 41 -11.95 11.62 -9.29
N PRO A 42 -12.61 12.74 -8.91
CA PRO A 42 -13.64 12.76 -7.87
C PRO A 42 -14.82 11.80 -8.07
N GLY A 43 -15.04 11.31 -9.29
CA GLY A 43 -16.09 10.35 -9.64
C GLY A 43 -15.65 8.91 -9.86
N MET A 44 -14.36 8.56 -9.67
CA MET A 44 -13.87 7.19 -9.81
C MET A 44 -13.32 6.67 -8.49
N ALA A 45 -13.76 5.48 -8.09
CA ALA A 45 -13.20 4.76 -6.94
C ALA A 45 -11.73 4.40 -7.22
N ALA A 46 -10.88 4.45 -6.19
CA ALA A 46 -9.51 3.99 -6.35
C ALA A 46 -9.50 2.46 -6.49
N PRO A 47 -8.69 1.88 -7.41
CA PRO A 47 -8.70 0.43 -7.63
C PRO A 47 -8.53 -0.41 -6.35
N HIS A 48 -7.67 0.03 -5.42
CA HIS A 48 -7.44 -0.67 -4.15
C HIS A 48 -8.65 -0.63 -3.19
N GLU A 49 -9.50 0.40 -3.27
CA GLU A 49 -10.74 0.49 -2.49
C GLU A 49 -11.73 -0.57 -2.96
N VAL A 50 -11.92 -0.69 -4.28
CA VAL A 50 -12.78 -1.71 -4.90
C VAL A 50 -12.28 -3.12 -4.57
N LEU A 51 -10.97 -3.37 -4.68
CA LEU A 51 -10.39 -4.67 -4.30
C LEU A 51 -10.64 -5.04 -2.84
N ARG A 52 -10.55 -4.07 -1.92
CA ARG A 52 -10.83 -4.29 -0.50
C ARG A 52 -12.30 -4.62 -0.27
N LEU A 53 -13.22 -3.97 -0.99
CA LEU A 53 -14.65 -4.26 -0.91
C LEU A 53 -14.96 -5.67 -1.39
N VAL A 54 -14.52 -6.04 -2.60
CA VAL A 54 -14.74 -7.38 -3.16
C VAL A 54 -14.18 -8.46 -2.22
N ALA A 55 -12.91 -8.34 -1.81
CA ALA A 55 -12.30 -9.31 -0.89
C ALA A 55 -13.04 -9.38 0.46
N GLY A 56 -13.51 -8.23 0.96
CA GLY A 56 -14.22 -8.16 2.24
C GLY A 56 -15.61 -8.78 2.20
N LEU A 57 -16.35 -8.55 1.10
CA LEU A 57 -17.66 -9.13 0.82
C LEU A 57 -17.55 -10.64 0.60
N SER A 58 -16.59 -11.10 -0.22
CA SER A 58 -16.34 -12.54 -0.43
C SER A 58 -15.90 -13.25 0.84
N GLY A 59 -15.10 -12.58 1.69
CA GLY A 59 -14.60 -13.13 2.95
C GLY A 59 -15.54 -12.95 4.15
N GLY A 60 -16.70 -12.30 3.98
CA GLY A 60 -17.67 -12.04 5.06
C GLY A 60 -17.21 -11.04 6.13
N SER A 61 -16.12 -10.31 5.90
CA SER A 61 -15.64 -9.25 6.80
C SER A 61 -16.38 -7.92 6.60
N ILE A 62 -17.06 -7.77 5.46
CA ILE A 62 -17.93 -6.65 5.13
C ILE A 62 -19.32 -7.21 4.87
N VAL A 63 -20.33 -6.56 5.45
CA VAL A 63 -21.73 -6.90 5.23
C VAL A 63 -22.22 -6.12 4.01
N ALA A 64 -22.80 -6.82 3.04
CA ALA A 64 -23.39 -6.21 1.85
C ALA A 64 -24.51 -5.23 2.24
N ALA A 65 -24.58 -4.12 1.52
CA ALA A 65 -25.67 -3.16 1.68
C ALA A 65 -27.00 -3.75 1.18
N ALA A 66 -28.12 -3.21 1.65
CA ALA A 66 -29.44 -3.65 1.22
C ALA A 66 -29.61 -3.43 -0.30
N GLY A 67 -29.88 -4.52 -1.03
CA GLY A 67 -30.05 -4.49 -2.49
C GLY A 67 -28.76 -4.51 -3.30
N GLU A 68 -27.60 -4.61 -2.65
CA GLU A 68 -26.32 -4.84 -3.34
C GLU A 68 -26.28 -6.28 -3.89
N PRO A 69 -25.92 -6.49 -5.17
CA PRO A 69 -25.76 -7.83 -5.71
C PRO A 69 -24.64 -8.59 -4.97
N PRO A 70 -24.77 -9.92 -4.79
CA PRO A 70 -23.67 -10.70 -4.24
C PRO A 70 -22.49 -10.67 -5.22
N VAL A 71 -21.27 -10.71 -4.67
CA VAL A 71 -20.05 -10.86 -5.46
C VAL A 71 -20.12 -12.16 -6.25
N ASP A 72 -19.93 -12.09 -7.56
CA ASP A 72 -19.94 -13.24 -8.47
C ASP A 72 -18.56 -13.57 -9.05
N ASP A 73 -18.50 -14.55 -9.95
CA ASP A 73 -17.26 -15.01 -10.58
C ASP A 73 -16.62 -13.92 -11.46
N ASP A 74 -17.43 -13.09 -12.12
CA ASP A 74 -16.94 -12.01 -12.99
C ASP A 74 -16.29 -10.90 -12.13
N ASP A 75 -16.88 -10.58 -10.97
CA ASP A 75 -16.30 -9.67 -9.99
C ASP A 75 -14.94 -10.17 -9.48
N LEU A 76 -14.81 -11.47 -9.21
CA LEU A 76 -13.55 -12.09 -8.77
C LEU A 76 -12.48 -12.03 -9.86
N VAL A 77 -12.84 -12.31 -11.12
CA VAL A 77 -11.93 -12.20 -12.27
C VAL A 77 -11.48 -10.76 -12.46
N ALA A 78 -12.40 -9.79 -12.38
CA ALA A 78 -12.08 -8.37 -12.48
C ALA A 78 -11.14 -7.93 -11.35
N ALA A 79 -11.42 -8.32 -10.10
CA ALA A 79 -10.58 -8.02 -8.96
C ALA A 79 -9.18 -8.61 -9.11
N LEU A 80 -9.05 -9.89 -9.46
CA LEU A 80 -7.75 -10.54 -9.65
C LEU A 80 -6.95 -9.91 -10.80
N THR A 81 -7.63 -9.47 -11.87
CA THR A 81 -7.01 -8.75 -12.99
C THR A 81 -6.40 -7.42 -12.57
N LEU A 82 -7.00 -6.72 -11.61
CA LEU A 82 -6.50 -5.43 -11.11
C LEU A 82 -5.32 -5.57 -10.14
N VAL A 83 -5.15 -6.72 -9.47
CA VAL A 83 -4.11 -6.92 -8.44
C VAL A 83 -2.69 -6.58 -8.93
N PRO A 84 -2.22 -7.04 -10.11
CA PRO A 84 -0.88 -6.69 -10.59
C PRO A 84 -0.70 -5.19 -10.79
N SER A 85 -1.70 -4.48 -11.33
CA SER A 85 -1.64 -3.03 -11.53
C SER A 85 -1.56 -2.29 -10.20
N VAL A 86 -2.41 -2.65 -9.23
CA VAL A 86 -2.39 -2.02 -7.90
C VAL A 86 -1.08 -2.27 -7.17
N ARG A 87 -0.47 -3.45 -7.33
CA ARG A 87 0.87 -3.73 -6.80
C ARG A 87 1.94 -2.87 -7.44
N ALA A 88 1.88 -2.69 -8.77
CA ALA A 88 2.82 -1.81 -9.47
C ALA A 88 2.68 -0.35 -9.02
N ASP A 89 1.45 0.14 -8.86
CA ASP A 89 1.19 1.49 -8.35
C ASP A 89 1.77 1.68 -6.93
N LEU A 90 1.61 0.68 -6.05
CA LEU A 90 2.19 0.72 -4.71
C LEU A 90 3.71 0.64 -4.71
N ASP A 91 4.31 -0.20 -5.57
CA ASP A 91 5.77 -0.32 -5.73
C ASP A 91 6.35 1.04 -6.20
N ALA A 92 5.72 1.69 -7.17
CA ALA A 92 6.13 3.00 -7.68
C ALA A 92 5.98 4.13 -6.64
N LEU A 93 4.87 4.14 -5.88
CA LEU A 93 4.69 5.07 -4.76
C LEU A 93 5.75 4.87 -3.68
N GLU A 94 6.06 3.62 -3.35
CA GLU A 94 7.12 3.31 -2.39
C GLU A 94 8.48 3.83 -2.89
N LEU A 95 8.82 3.61 -4.16
CA LEU A 95 10.06 4.14 -4.73
C LEU A 95 10.13 5.66 -4.63
N GLN A 96 9.08 6.37 -5.02
CA GLN A 96 9.03 7.84 -4.95
C GLN A 96 9.20 8.37 -3.52
N LEU A 97 8.59 7.70 -2.53
CA LEU A 97 8.74 8.05 -1.12
C LEU A 97 10.16 7.79 -0.61
N LEU A 98 10.78 6.67 -1.01
CA LEU A 98 12.17 6.36 -0.67
C LEU A 98 13.12 7.40 -1.27
N GLU A 99 12.95 7.76 -2.54
CA GLU A 99 13.75 8.81 -3.18
C GLU A 99 13.56 10.17 -2.52
N ALA A 100 12.31 10.52 -2.15
CA ALA A 100 12.03 11.75 -1.41
C ALA A 100 12.71 11.75 -0.03
N ALA A 101 12.65 10.65 0.72
CA ALA A 101 13.33 10.50 2.01
C ALA A 101 14.85 10.64 1.87
N ARG A 102 15.43 10.04 0.82
CA ARG A 102 16.87 10.15 0.52
C ARG A 102 17.25 11.59 0.15
N ARG A 103 16.44 12.28 -0.66
CA ARG A 103 16.63 13.72 -0.96
C ARG A 103 16.51 14.61 0.27
N ALA A 104 15.67 14.22 1.23
CA ALA A 104 15.54 14.91 2.52
C ALA A 104 16.69 14.58 3.51
N GLY A 105 17.67 13.77 3.11
CA GLY A 105 18.85 13.45 3.92
C GLY A 105 18.68 12.28 4.89
N MET A 106 17.52 11.60 4.91
CA MET A 106 17.30 10.45 5.80
C MET A 106 18.25 9.31 5.46
N THR A 107 18.94 8.77 6.45
CA THR A 107 19.86 7.64 6.26
C THR A 107 19.13 6.34 5.98
N TRP A 108 19.82 5.32 5.47
CA TRP A 108 19.25 3.97 5.33
C TRP A 108 18.85 3.36 6.68
N GLN A 109 19.46 3.80 7.77
CA GLN A 109 19.08 3.40 9.12
C GLN A 109 17.74 4.01 9.53
N ASP A 110 17.55 5.31 9.27
CA ASP A 110 16.26 5.99 9.52
C ASP A 110 15.13 5.34 8.72
N ILE A 111 15.40 5.07 7.43
CA ILE A 111 14.43 4.41 6.53
C ILE A 111 14.11 2.99 7.01
N ALA A 112 15.13 2.20 7.39
CA ALA A 112 14.90 0.85 7.91
C ALA A 112 14.02 0.88 9.16
N TYR A 113 14.29 1.80 10.09
CA TYR A 113 13.47 2.00 11.28
C TYR A 113 12.01 2.35 10.91
N SER A 114 11.79 3.32 10.01
CA SER A 114 10.46 3.71 9.55
C SER A 114 9.68 2.56 8.88
N LEU A 115 10.37 1.73 8.09
CA LEU A 115 9.78 0.56 7.43
C LEU A 115 9.59 -0.65 8.37
N GLY A 116 10.09 -0.59 9.60
CA GLY A 116 10.10 -1.72 10.53
C GLY A 116 11.04 -2.86 10.10
N LEU A 117 12.10 -2.54 9.36
CA LEU A 117 13.13 -3.47 8.94
C LEU A 117 14.25 -3.53 9.99
N ASN A 118 14.83 -4.71 10.17
CA ASN A 118 15.84 -4.94 11.20
C ASN A 118 17.21 -4.33 10.86
N THR A 119 17.49 -4.05 9.58
CA THR A 119 18.81 -3.57 9.14
C THR A 119 18.73 -2.49 8.05
N PRO A 120 19.69 -1.55 8.01
CA PRO A 120 19.83 -0.60 6.90
C PRO A 120 20.00 -1.29 5.53
N GLN A 121 20.69 -2.44 5.52
CA GLN A 121 20.89 -3.23 4.30
C GLN A 121 19.57 -3.76 3.74
N ALA A 122 18.63 -4.20 4.59
CA ALA A 122 17.32 -4.66 4.15
C ALA A 122 16.52 -3.53 3.46
N ALA A 123 16.63 -2.30 3.97
CA ALA A 123 16.01 -1.13 3.33
C ALA A 123 16.64 -0.85 1.95
N ARG A 124 17.97 -0.88 1.86
CA ARG A 124 18.69 -0.68 0.59
C ARG A 124 18.34 -1.76 -0.44
N GLN A 125 18.32 -3.03 -0.06
CA GLN A 125 17.94 -4.13 -0.96
C GLN A 125 16.49 -4.01 -1.45
N ARG A 126 15.57 -3.53 -0.59
CA ARG A 126 14.19 -3.26 -0.99
C ARG A 126 14.14 -2.17 -2.06
N TYR A 127 14.86 -1.07 -1.85
CA TYR A 127 15.00 0.00 -2.83
C TYR A 127 15.58 -0.50 -4.18
N GLU A 128 16.66 -1.28 -4.15
CA GLU A 128 17.28 -1.85 -5.37
C GLU A 128 16.33 -2.80 -6.13
N ARG A 129 15.48 -3.55 -5.42
CA ARG A 129 14.43 -4.38 -6.04
C ARG A 129 13.34 -3.55 -6.71
N LEU A 130 12.93 -2.44 -6.11
CA LEU A 130 11.92 -1.55 -6.69
C LEU A 130 12.44 -0.88 -7.96
N LEU A 131 13.68 -0.37 -7.94
CA LEU A 131 14.34 0.18 -9.14
C LEU A 131 14.38 -0.81 -10.31
N SER A 132 14.69 -2.08 -10.02
CA SER A 132 14.75 -3.13 -11.04
C SER A 132 13.37 -3.48 -11.63
N ARG A 133 12.28 -3.18 -10.93
CA ARG A 133 10.89 -3.43 -11.38
C ARG A 133 10.31 -2.27 -12.16
N ASP A 134 10.65 -1.05 -11.78
CA ASP A 134 10.23 0.18 -12.47
C ASP A 134 10.99 0.41 -13.78
N ALA A 135 12.14 -0.23 -13.96
CA ALA A 135 12.78 -0.34 -15.26
C ALA A 135 11.84 -1.10 -16.22
N VAL A 136 11.06 -0.36 -17.01
CA VAL A 136 10.22 -0.90 -18.09
C VAL A 136 11.05 -1.95 -18.83
N PRO A 137 10.63 -3.23 -18.89
CA PRO A 137 11.34 -4.21 -19.68
C PRO A 137 11.35 -3.70 -21.12
N ALA A 138 12.55 -3.51 -21.67
CA ALA A 138 12.71 -3.15 -23.07
C ALA A 138 11.84 -4.11 -23.91
N PRO A 139 11.09 -3.61 -24.91
CA PRO A 139 10.29 -4.48 -25.76
C PRO A 139 11.19 -5.56 -26.34
N ASP A 140 10.81 -6.82 -26.11
CA ASP A 140 11.52 -7.97 -26.64
C ASP A 140 11.58 -7.87 -28.17
N PRO A 141 12.78 -7.72 -28.78
CA PRO A 141 12.91 -7.57 -30.23
C PRO A 141 12.51 -8.86 -30.99
N ALA A 142 12.22 -9.96 -30.29
CA ALA A 142 11.99 -11.27 -30.91
C ALA A 142 10.52 -11.69 -31.06
N ARG A 143 9.51 -10.84 -30.78
CA ARG A 143 8.11 -11.22 -30.99
C ARG A 143 7.61 -10.81 -32.40
N PRO A 144 7.45 -11.74 -33.36
CA PRO A 144 6.76 -11.42 -34.61
C PRO A 144 5.27 -11.17 -34.35
N ALA A 145 4.73 -10.16 -35.04
CA ALA A 145 3.31 -9.81 -35.03
C ALA A 145 2.45 -11.01 -35.48
N ARG A 146 1.40 -11.31 -34.70
CA ARG A 146 0.30 -12.19 -35.11
C ARG A 146 -0.97 -11.36 -35.21
#